data_AF-A0A918X9T7-F1
#
_entry.id   AF-A0A918X9T7-F1
#
_cell.length_a   1.000
_cell.length_b   1.000
_cell.length_c   1.000
_cell.angle_alpha   90.00
_cell.angle_beta   90.00
_cell.angle_gamma   90.00
#
_symmetry.space_group_name_H-M   'P 1'
#
loop_
_entity.id
_entity.type
_entity.pdbx_description
1 polymer ?
#
loop_
_entity_poly.entity_id
_entity_poly.type
_entity_poly.pdbx_seq_one_letter_code
_entity_poly.pdbx_strand_id
1 'polypeptide(L)'
;MELGNEMRPHDIGGAHPVDTDVVRRTPTGWRVEGGPEVPDLISAMVLADLLNSEAGNPRPRAQAPGRAPENATEVERLRHTISQLEHALHSRVVVEQAIGVLAERHTMPTREAFERLRSSARSRGRKVADLARDVVESSNSPLTVLPDELGVSP
;
A
#
# COMPACT_ATOMS: atom_id res chain seq x y z
N MET A 1 53.25 -16.51 11.17
CA MET A 1 52.64 -17.81 10.85
C MET A 1 51.23 -17.77 11.38
N GLU A 2 50.29 -17.69 10.47
CA GLU A 2 48.86 -17.51 10.70
C GLU A 2 48.27 -18.69 11.46
N LEU A 3 47.48 -18.38 12.50
CA LEU A 3 46.46 -19.27 13.01
C LEU A 3 45.19 -18.96 12.24
N GLY A 4 44.89 -19.82 11.25
CA GLY A 4 43.56 -19.89 10.66
C GLY A 4 42.59 -20.45 11.68
N ASN A 5 41.54 -19.70 12.01
CA ASN A 5 40.33 -20.26 12.58
C ASN A 5 39.09 -19.50 12.13
N GLU A 6 38.28 -20.24 11.35
CA GLU A 6 36.81 -20.18 11.27
C GLU A 6 36.13 -18.90 10.76
N MET A 7 36.01 -18.85 9.43
CA MET A 7 34.90 -18.23 8.72
C MET A 7 33.56 -18.81 9.21
N ARG A 8 32.74 -18.00 9.90
CA ARG A 8 31.37 -18.35 10.29
C ARG A 8 30.45 -18.29 9.05
N PRO A 9 29.66 -19.33 8.74
CA PRO A 9 28.76 -19.34 7.59
C PRO A 9 27.39 -18.79 7.98
N HIS A 10 27.31 -17.51 8.34
CA HIS A 10 26.02 -16.82 8.53
C HIS A 10 26.15 -15.34 8.14
N ASP A 11 26.53 -15.09 6.89
CA ASP A 11 26.20 -13.85 6.20
C ASP A 11 25.60 -14.23 4.84
N ILE A 12 24.46 -14.92 4.90
CA ILE A 12 23.50 -14.84 3.78
C ILE A 12 22.79 -13.52 4.01
N GLY A 13 23.38 -12.45 3.46
CA GLY A 13 22.66 -11.23 3.18
C GLY A 13 21.44 -11.62 2.36
N GLY A 14 20.28 -11.67 3.02
CA GLY A 14 19.00 -11.80 2.36
C GLY A 14 18.84 -10.58 1.47
N ALA A 15 19.27 -10.72 0.21
CA ALA A 15 18.78 -9.88 -0.86
C ALA A 15 17.27 -10.01 -0.81
N HIS A 16 16.59 -9.01 -0.27
CA HIS A 16 15.18 -8.84 -0.50
C HIS A 16 15.03 -8.79 -2.02
N PRO A 17 14.34 -9.74 -2.67
CA PRO A 17 14.02 -9.58 -4.07
C PRO A 17 13.03 -8.42 -4.11
N VAL A 18 13.54 -7.23 -4.42
CA VAL A 18 12.77 -6.29 -5.21
C VAL A 18 12.63 -6.93 -6.58
N ASP A 19 11.75 -7.93 -6.66
CA ASP A 19 11.23 -8.41 -7.93
C ASP A 19 10.22 -7.35 -8.38
N THR A 20 10.78 -6.24 -8.82
CA THR A 20 10.03 -5.21 -9.52
C THR A 20 9.72 -5.80 -10.88
N ASP A 21 8.45 -5.93 -11.23
CA ASP A 21 8.02 -6.13 -12.62
C ASP A 21 8.61 -5.02 -13.49
N VAL A 22 9.82 -5.26 -14.03
CA VAL A 22 10.57 -4.23 -14.76
C VAL A 22 9.94 -4.11 -16.14
N VAL A 23 9.15 -3.05 -16.32
CA VAL A 23 8.66 -2.64 -17.64
C VAL A 23 9.83 -2.11 -18.46
N ARG A 24 10.14 -2.78 -19.57
CA ARG A 24 11.24 -2.43 -20.48
C ARG A 24 10.75 -2.17 -21.90
N ARG A 25 11.34 -1.17 -22.55
CA ARG A 25 11.07 -0.88 -23.96
C ARG A 25 11.75 -1.90 -24.86
N THR A 26 11.06 -2.36 -25.90
CA THR A 26 11.58 -3.21 -26.98
C THR A 26 11.61 -2.44 -28.31
N PRO A 27 12.22 -2.98 -29.38
CA PRO A 27 12.15 -2.37 -30.71
C PRO A 27 10.72 -2.23 -31.25
N THR A 28 9.79 -3.07 -30.80
CA THR A 28 8.43 -3.21 -31.34
C THR A 28 7.32 -2.89 -30.34
N GLY A 29 7.65 -2.52 -29.10
CA GLY A 29 6.68 -2.24 -28.05
C GLY A 29 7.30 -2.18 -26.65
N TRP A 30 6.60 -2.79 -25.71
CA TRP A 30 6.96 -2.84 -24.29
C TRP A 30 6.81 -4.27 -23.77
N ARG A 31 7.64 -4.65 -22.80
CA ARG A 31 7.60 -5.97 -22.18
C ARG A 31 7.69 -5.84 -20.66
N VAL A 32 6.84 -6.59 -19.96
CA VAL A 32 6.93 -6.84 -18.52
C VAL A 32 7.76 -8.10 -18.31
N GLU A 33 8.57 -8.14 -17.25
CA GLU A 33 9.37 -9.32 -16.91
C GLU A 33 8.48 -10.56 -16.76
N GLY A 34 8.86 -11.68 -17.40
CA GLY A 34 8.04 -12.90 -17.44
C GLY A 34 6.75 -12.85 -18.29
N GLY A 35 6.37 -11.68 -18.84
CA GLY A 35 5.12 -11.49 -19.59
C GLY A 35 5.27 -11.35 -21.13
N PRO A 36 4.15 -11.40 -21.88
CA PRO A 36 4.13 -11.17 -23.32
C PRO A 36 4.53 -9.73 -23.69
N GLU A 37 4.91 -9.53 -24.94
CA GLU A 37 5.15 -8.18 -25.49
C GLU A 37 3.82 -7.49 -25.83
N VAL A 38 3.71 -6.22 -25.46
CA VAL A 38 2.51 -5.41 -25.61
C VAL A 38 2.82 -4.13 -26.42
N PRO A 39 1.84 -3.58 -27.15
CA PRO A 39 2.10 -2.54 -28.15
C PRO A 39 2.49 -1.18 -27.54
N ASP A 40 2.01 -0.87 -26.33
CA ASP A 40 2.20 0.43 -25.70
C ASP A 40 2.47 0.32 -24.18
N LEU A 41 2.95 1.42 -23.60
CA LEU A 41 3.34 1.49 -22.20
C LEU A 41 2.16 1.33 -21.25
N ILE A 42 0.96 1.80 -21.62
CA ILE A 42 -0.24 1.68 -20.78
C ILE A 42 -0.64 0.21 -20.69
N SER A 43 -0.64 -0.50 -21.83
CA SER A 43 -0.83 -1.95 -21.88
C SER A 43 0.21 -2.69 -21.01
N ALA A 44 1.46 -2.23 -20.99
CA ALA A 44 2.51 -2.82 -20.15
C ALA A 44 2.30 -2.56 -18.67
N MET A 45 1.88 -1.35 -18.29
CA MET A 45 1.57 -1.01 -16.90
C MET A 45 0.37 -1.81 -16.38
N VAL A 46 -0.67 -1.97 -17.19
CA VAL A 46 -1.84 -2.79 -16.84
C VAL A 46 -1.44 -4.26 -16.71
N LEU A 47 -0.63 -4.78 -17.64
CA LEU A 47 -0.14 -6.15 -17.58
C LEU A 47 0.71 -6.39 -16.31
N ALA A 48 1.56 -5.44 -15.92
CA ALA A 48 2.33 -5.53 -14.67
C ALA A 48 1.41 -5.53 -13.43
N ASP A 49 0.35 -4.72 -13.42
CA ASP A 49 -0.62 -4.73 -12.33
C ASP A 49 -1.40 -6.05 -12.24
N LEU A 50 -1.77 -6.63 -13.39
CA LEU A 50 -2.47 -7.92 -13.47
C LEU A 50 -1.56 -9.07 -13.02
N LEU A 51 -0.31 -9.11 -13.47
CA LEU A 51 0.67 -10.13 -13.07
C LEU A 51 0.96 -10.06 -11.57
N ASN A 52 1.08 -8.86 -10.99
CA ASN A 52 1.19 -8.69 -9.54
C ASN A 52 -0.03 -9.22 -8.78
N SER A 53 -1.24 -9.01 -9.32
CA SER A 53 -2.47 -9.48 -8.69
C SER A 53 -2.62 -11.01 -8.73
N GLU A 54 -2.18 -11.65 -9.82
CA GLU A 54 -2.26 -13.11 -10.02
C GLU A 54 -1.20 -13.86 -9.23
N ALA A 55 -0.01 -13.28 -9.07
CA ALA A 55 1.06 -13.82 -8.23
C ALA A 55 0.69 -13.84 -6.73
N GLY A 56 -0.46 -13.29 -6.35
CA GLY A 56 -0.86 -13.16 -4.96
C GLY A 56 0.09 -12.29 -4.15
N ASN A 57 0.88 -11.44 -4.82
CA ASN A 57 1.77 -10.50 -4.17
C ASN A 57 0.91 -9.28 -3.80
N PRO A 58 0.43 -9.15 -2.54
CA PRO A 58 -0.35 -7.98 -2.18
C PRO A 58 0.49 -6.76 -2.48
N ARG A 59 -0.02 -5.83 -3.29
CA ARG A 59 0.58 -4.49 -3.47
C ARG A 59 1.05 -4.07 -2.09
N PRO A 60 2.36 -3.85 -1.87
CA PRO A 60 2.87 -3.61 -0.52
C PRO A 60 2.03 -2.49 0.04
N ARG A 61 1.21 -2.80 1.05
CA ARG A 61 0.36 -1.83 1.76
C ARG A 61 1.25 -0.64 1.95
N ALA A 62 1.00 0.49 1.29
CA ALA A 62 1.94 1.60 1.24
C ALA A 62 2.33 1.90 2.69
N GLN A 63 3.50 1.42 3.10
CA GLN A 63 3.87 1.48 4.49
C GLN A 63 4.23 2.94 4.68
N ALA A 64 3.63 3.57 5.70
CA ALA A 64 3.99 4.94 6.04
C ALA A 64 5.52 5.00 6.11
N PRO A 65 6.17 5.85 5.28
CA PRO A 65 7.61 5.85 5.23
C PRO A 65 8.14 6.09 6.64
N GLY A 66 9.02 5.19 7.07
CA GLY A 66 9.47 5.07 8.46
C GLY A 66 10.20 6.31 8.97
N ARG A 67 11.03 6.22 10.00
CA ARG A 67 11.88 7.37 10.34
C ARG A 67 13.04 7.46 9.31
N ALA A 68 13.42 8.67 8.90
CA ALA A 68 14.62 8.87 8.09
C ALA A 68 15.86 8.33 8.84
N PRO A 69 16.87 7.77 8.14
CA PRO A 69 18.08 7.24 8.78
C PRO A 69 18.84 8.33 9.53
N GLU A 70 19.45 7.97 10.66
CA GLU A 70 20.07 8.95 11.58
C GLU A 70 21.22 9.74 10.91
N ASN A 71 21.95 9.09 10.00
CA ASN A 71 23.07 9.62 9.24
C ASN A 71 22.70 10.16 7.84
N ALA A 72 21.41 10.36 7.55
CA ALA A 72 20.96 10.91 6.27
C ALA A 72 21.56 12.30 5.99
N THR A 73 21.97 12.53 4.74
CA THR A 73 22.23 13.88 4.23
C THR A 73 20.94 14.72 4.27
N GLU A 74 21.08 16.05 4.24
CA GLU A 74 19.91 16.95 4.26
C GLU A 74 18.94 16.68 3.08
N VAL A 75 19.49 16.41 1.89
CA VAL A 75 18.70 16.07 0.70
C VAL A 75 17.92 14.76 0.90
N GLU A 76 18.50 13.75 1.54
CA GLU A 76 17.82 12.49 1.85
C GLU A 76 16.72 12.69 2.91
N ARG A 77 16.96 13.51 3.96
CA ARG A 77 15.94 13.85 4.96
C ARG A 77 14.74 14.57 4.34
N LEU A 78 15.00 15.52 3.43
CA LEU A 78 13.95 16.25 2.74
C LEU A 78 13.14 15.33 1.82
N ARG A 79 13.79 14.49 1.02
CA ARG A 79 13.10 13.47 0.19
C ARG A 79 12.25 12.53 1.04
N HIS A 80 12.76 12.12 2.19
CA HIS A 80 12.03 11.26 3.11
C HIS A 80 10.79 11.97 3.69
N THR A 81 10.94 13.24 4.08
CA THR A 81 9.84 14.08 4.57
C THR A 81 8.76 14.27 3.50
N ILE A 82 9.16 14.51 2.25
CA ILE A 82 8.24 14.61 1.12
C ILE A 82 7.44 13.32 0.98
N SER A 83 8.10 12.16 1.01
CA SER A 83 7.42 10.86 0.93
C SER A 83 6.43 10.64 2.08
N GLN A 84 6.77 11.06 3.30
CA GLN A 84 5.86 11.03 4.46
C GLN A 84 4.64 11.92 4.28
N LEU A 85 4.84 13.13 3.76
CA LEU A 85 3.75 14.06 3.50
C LEU A 85 2.84 13.54 2.39
N GLU A 86 3.40 13.06 1.29
CA GLU A 86 2.64 12.44 0.20
C GLU A 86 1.80 11.27 0.71
N HIS A 87 2.40 10.39 1.51
CA HIS A 87 1.69 9.28 2.14
C HIS A 87 0.56 9.75 3.06
N ALA A 88 0.83 10.75 3.91
CA ALA A 88 -0.18 11.30 4.82
C ALA A 88 -1.35 11.95 4.07
N LEU A 89 -1.07 12.66 2.98
CA LEU A 89 -2.09 13.29 2.13
C LEU A 89 -2.96 12.24 1.44
N HIS A 90 -2.37 11.22 0.84
CA HIS A 90 -3.13 10.11 0.25
C HIS A 90 -3.98 9.39 1.30
N SER A 91 -3.42 9.11 2.47
CA SER A 91 -4.16 8.49 3.57
C SER A 91 -5.35 9.34 4.00
N ARG A 92 -5.20 10.67 4.03
CA ARG A 92 -6.27 11.58 4.44
C ARG A 92 -7.44 11.52 3.47
N VAL A 93 -7.19 11.60 2.16
CA VAL A 93 -8.25 11.56 1.14
C VAL A 93 -9.14 10.33 1.30
N VAL A 94 -8.54 9.15 1.46
CA VAL A 94 -9.28 7.90 1.63
C VAL A 94 -10.11 7.89 2.92
N VAL A 95 -9.56 8.42 4.02
CA VAL A 95 -10.29 8.53 5.28
C VAL A 95 -11.49 9.47 5.16
N GLU A 96 -11.33 10.63 4.53
CA GLU A 96 -12.45 11.57 4.31
C GLU A 96 -13.53 10.97 3.39
N GLN A 97 -13.14 10.23 2.36
CA GLN A 97 -14.09 9.50 1.50
C GLN A 97 -14.88 8.45 2.29
N ALA A 98 -14.19 7.65 3.12
CA ALA A 98 -14.85 6.65 3.97
C ALA A 98 -15.84 7.29 4.95
N ILE A 99 -15.47 8.42 5.55
CA ILE A 99 -16.37 9.19 6.41
C ILE A 99 -17.60 9.65 5.63
N GLY A 100 -17.42 10.16 4.40
CA GLY A 100 -18.53 10.55 3.52
C GLY A 100 -19.48 9.39 3.22
N VAL A 101 -18.94 8.23 2.85
CA VAL A 101 -19.73 7.00 2.60
C VAL A 101 -20.53 6.59 3.83
N LEU A 102 -19.92 6.57 5.02
CA LEU A 102 -20.61 6.18 6.26
C LEU A 102 -21.67 7.21 6.67
N ALA A 103 -21.36 8.50 6.55
CA ALA A 103 -22.27 9.58 6.88
C ALA A 103 -23.53 9.54 6.00
N GLU A 104 -23.36 9.31 4.70
CA GLU A 104 -24.45 9.20 3.74
C GLU A 104 -25.27 7.93 3.97
N ARG A 105 -24.63 6.76 4.01
CA ARG A 105 -25.32 5.45 4.15
C ARG A 105 -26.16 5.35 5.41
N HIS A 106 -25.68 5.90 6.52
CA HIS A 106 -26.33 5.79 7.82
C HIS A 106 -27.02 7.08 8.26
N THR A 107 -27.09 8.09 7.39
CA THR A 107 -27.69 9.40 7.69
C THR A 107 -27.18 9.98 9.02
N MET A 108 -25.87 9.97 9.22
CA MET A 108 -25.24 10.41 10.47
C MET A 108 -24.29 11.59 10.26
N PRO A 109 -24.00 12.40 11.30
CA PRO A 109 -23.00 13.45 11.21
C PRO A 109 -21.61 12.89 10.89
N THR A 110 -20.85 13.62 10.06
CA THR A 110 -19.44 13.31 9.71
C THR A 110 -18.56 13.02 10.92
N ARG A 111 -18.77 13.75 12.02
CA ARG A 111 -18.03 13.54 13.28
C ARG A 111 -18.31 12.17 13.88
N GLU A 112 -19.56 11.74 13.87
CA GLU A 112 -19.96 10.43 14.39
C GLU A 112 -19.41 9.30 13.50
N ALA A 113 -19.49 9.46 12.18
CA ALA A 113 -18.91 8.51 11.23
C ALA A 113 -17.40 8.33 11.44
N PHE A 114 -16.66 9.42 11.69
CA PHE A 114 -15.23 9.35 12.01
C PHE A 114 -14.96 8.61 13.32
N GLU A 115 -15.72 8.88 14.38
CA GLU A 115 -15.54 8.18 15.66
C GLU A 115 -15.86 6.69 15.55
N ARG A 116 -16.90 6.30 14.80
CA ARG A 116 -17.21 4.89 14.53
C ARG A 116 -16.07 4.20 13.77
N LEU A 117 -15.57 4.83 12.70
CA LEU A 117 -14.45 4.33 11.93
C LEU A 117 -13.20 4.15 12.80
N ARG A 118 -12.87 5.15 13.63
CA ARG A 118 -11.72 5.13 14.55
C ARG A 118 -11.88 4.05 15.63
N SER A 119 -13.07 3.93 16.22
CA SER A 119 -13.38 2.92 17.22
C SER A 119 -13.22 1.51 16.66
N SER A 120 -13.80 1.26 15.49
CA SER A 120 -13.74 -0.03 14.79
C SER A 120 -12.30 -0.41 14.37
N ALA A 121 -11.51 0.58 13.93
CA ALA A 121 -10.09 0.37 13.63
C ALA A 121 -9.29 0.03 14.89
N ARG A 122 -9.52 0.77 15.98
CA ARG A 122 -8.82 0.59 17.27
C ARG A 122 -9.14 -0.77 17.89
N SER A 123 -10.41 -1.17 17.94
CA SER A 123 -10.82 -2.46 18.51
C SER A 123 -10.21 -3.66 17.77
N ARG A 124 -9.86 -3.48 16.50
CA ARG A 124 -9.22 -4.50 15.65
C ARG A 124 -7.69 -4.37 15.56
N GLY A 125 -7.09 -3.36 16.20
CA GLY A 125 -5.66 -3.09 16.04
C GLY A 125 -5.25 -2.76 14.59
N ARG A 126 -6.19 -2.28 13.77
CA ARG A 126 -5.95 -1.92 12.35
C ARG A 126 -5.69 -0.42 12.22
N LYS A 127 -4.93 -0.04 11.20
CA LYS A 127 -4.79 1.38 10.84
C LYS A 127 -6.13 1.91 10.31
N VAL A 128 -6.52 3.10 10.73
CA VAL A 128 -7.76 3.77 10.28
C VAL A 128 -7.80 3.87 8.75
N ALA A 129 -6.67 4.19 8.12
CA ALA A 129 -6.56 4.27 6.66
C ALA A 129 -6.83 2.94 5.95
N ASP A 130 -6.48 1.82 6.57
CA ASP A 130 -6.74 0.49 5.99
C ASP A 130 -8.22 0.16 6.06
N LEU A 131 -8.86 0.42 7.20
CA LEU A 131 -10.31 0.21 7.34
C LEU A 131 -11.11 1.18 6.46
N ALA A 132 -10.62 2.41 6.27
CA ALA A 132 -11.22 3.38 5.36
C ALA A 132 -11.24 2.89 3.90
N ARG A 133 -10.18 2.19 3.45
CA ARG A 133 -10.17 1.57 2.11
C ARG A 133 -11.28 0.53 1.96
N ASP A 134 -11.44 -0.35 2.94
CA ASP A 134 -12.50 -1.36 2.92
C ASP A 134 -13.89 -0.69 2.82
N VAL A 135 -14.11 0.41 3.54
CA VAL A 135 -15.35 1.20 3.49
C VAL A 135 -15.60 1.77 2.10
N VAL A 136 -14.61 2.42 1.50
CA VAL A 136 -14.74 2.98 0.14
C VAL A 136 -14.92 1.86 -0.90
N GLU A 137 -14.26 0.72 -0.73
CA GLU A 137 -14.43 -0.41 -1.62
C GLU A 137 -15.85 -1.01 -1.53
N SER A 138 -16.42 -1.08 -0.32
CA SER A 138 -17.81 -1.53 -0.11
C SER A 138 -18.87 -0.64 -0.77
N SER A 139 -18.52 0.61 -1.13
CA SER A 139 -19.44 1.46 -1.90
C SER A 139 -19.50 1.07 -3.38
N ASN A 140 -18.46 0.43 -3.90
CA ASN A 140 -18.34 0.05 -5.31
C ASN A 140 -18.46 -1.46 -5.53
N SER A 141 -18.38 -2.27 -4.47
CA SER A 141 -18.48 -3.72 -4.52
C SER A 141 -19.33 -4.25 -3.36
N PRO A 142 -20.45 -4.93 -3.62
CA PRO A 142 -21.28 -5.52 -2.56
C PRO A 142 -20.62 -6.71 -1.86
N LEU A 143 -19.49 -7.21 -2.38
CA LEU A 143 -18.76 -8.35 -1.82
C LEU A 143 -17.78 -7.95 -0.70
N THR A 144 -17.49 -6.65 -0.55
CA THR A 144 -16.61 -6.18 0.51
C THR A 144 -17.39 -6.10 1.83
N VAL A 145 -17.17 -7.10 2.69
CA VAL A 145 -17.83 -7.19 3.99
C VAL A 145 -17.19 -6.19 4.96
N LEU A 146 -17.99 -5.23 5.42
CA LEU A 146 -17.61 -4.35 6.50
C LEU A 146 -17.88 -4.98 7.85
N PRO A 147 -17.14 -4.58 8.91
CA PRO A 147 -17.50 -4.92 10.26
C PRO A 147 -18.93 -4.46 10.60
N ASP A 148 -19.64 -5.25 11.43
CA ASP A 148 -21.06 -5.01 11.75
C ASP A 148 -21.35 -3.58 12.20
N GLU A 149 -20.49 -2.99 13.04
CA GLU A 149 -20.66 -1.61 13.51
C GLU A 149 -20.53 -0.51 12.43
N LEU A 150 -20.00 -0.86 11.26
CA LEU A 150 -19.87 0.00 10.08
C LEU A 150 -20.85 -0.40 8.97
N GLY A 151 -21.29 -1.66 8.94
CA GLY A 151 -22.20 -2.21 7.93
C GLY A 151 -23.68 -2.06 8.27
N VAL A 152 -24.05 -1.97 9.56
CA VAL A 152 -25.45 -1.96 10.01
C VAL A 152 -25.85 -0.57 10.49
N SER A 153 -26.99 -0.08 10.01
CA SER A 153 -27.64 1.12 10.58
C SER A 153 -28.19 0.77 11.97
N PRO A 154 -27.98 1.60 13.01
CA PRO A 154 -28.58 1.39 14.32
C PRO A 154 -30.11 1.37 14.27
#